data_AF-A0AAN0YQB6-F1
#
_entry.id   AF-A0AAN0YQB6-F1
#
_cell.length_a   1.000
_cell.length_b   1.000
_cell.length_c   1.000
_cell.angle_alpha   90.00
_cell.angle_beta   90.00
_cell.angle_gamma   90.00
#
_symmetry.space_group_name_H-M   'P 1'
#
loop_
_entity.id
_entity.type
_entity.pdbx_description
1 polymer ?
#
loop_
_entity_poly.entity_id
_entity_poly.type
_entity_poly.pdbx_seq_one_letter_code
_entity_poly.pdbx_strand_id
1 'polypeptide(L)'
;MFKYMMTLMTASLLIVQLGIAYLWVFDWRRLATKAGLMIWISSVALGILLYFIYSKFAEDGKFSIINRRAVFSSTAITIILAVFAFMIEMITQSMP
;
A
#
# COMPACT_ATOMS: atom_id res chain seq x y z
N MET A 1 -22.16 7.19 10.00
CA MET A 1 -21.51 7.89 8.88
C MET A 1 -19.99 7.66 8.84
N PHE A 2 -19.25 7.94 9.92
CA PHE A 2 -17.79 7.84 9.97
C PHE A 2 -17.22 6.45 9.58
N LYS A 3 -17.86 5.36 10.05
CA LYS A 3 -17.48 3.98 9.69
C LYS A 3 -17.56 3.70 8.18
N TYR A 4 -18.57 4.22 7.48
CA TYR A 4 -18.70 4.03 6.01
C TYR A 4 -17.62 4.79 5.26
N MET A 5 -17.30 6.02 5.69
CA MET A 5 -16.24 6.83 5.09
C MET A 5 -14.88 6.16 5.23
N MET A 6 -14.56 5.64 6.42
CA MET A 6 -13.33 4.88 6.67
C MET A 6 -13.25 3.60 5.82
N THR A 7 -14.36 2.87 5.66
CA THR A 7 -14.40 1.67 4.81
C THR A 7 -14.17 2.02 3.33
N LEU A 8 -14.74 3.12 2.83
CA LEU A 8 -14.50 3.58 1.46
C LEU A 8 -13.04 3.99 1.24
N MET A 9 -12.43 4.68 2.20
CA MET A 9 -11.00 5.03 2.16
C MET A 9 -10.10 3.78 2.16
N THR A 10 -10.47 2.77 2.96
CA THR A 10 -9.75 1.49 2.98
C THR A 10 -9.90 0.75 1.66
N ALA A 11 -11.12 0.65 1.12
CA ALA A 11 -11.37 -0.03 -0.14
C ALA A 11 -10.62 0.63 -1.31
N SER A 12 -10.64 1.96 -1.39
CA SER A 12 -9.89 2.70 -2.41
C SER A 12 -8.38 2.51 -2.27
N LEU A 13 -7.83 2.55 -1.04
CA LEU A 13 -6.42 2.24 -0.80
C LEU A 13 -6.06 0.82 -1.26
N LEU A 14 -6.89 -0.17 -0.93
CA LEU A 14 -6.65 -1.56 -1.31
C LEU A 14 -6.66 -1.74 -2.84
N ILE A 15 -7.56 -1.06 -3.55
CA ILE A 15 -7.57 -1.06 -5.03
C ILE A 15 -6.25 -0.51 -5.58
N VAL A 16 -5.74 0.58 -5.02
CA VAL A 16 -4.45 1.15 -5.43
C VAL A 16 -3.30 0.19 -5.14
N GLN A 17 -3.27 -0.43 -3.96
CA GLN A 17 -2.23 -1.40 -3.59
C GLN A 17 -2.27 -2.67 -4.46
N LEU A 18 -3.47 -3.14 -4.83
CA LEU A 18 -3.63 -4.22 -5.81
C LEU A 18 -3.14 -3.81 -7.20
N GLY A 19 -3.39 -2.57 -7.61
CA GLY A 19 -2.84 -2.02 -8.86
C GLY A 19 -1.32 -1.99 -8.87
N ILE A 20 -0.70 -1.60 -7.74
CA ILE A 20 0.76 -1.66 -7.55
C ILE A 20 1.25 -3.11 -7.65
N ALA A 21 0.60 -4.05 -6.95
CA ALA A 21 0.98 -5.46 -7.01
C ALA A 21 0.86 -6.03 -8.43
N TYR A 22 -0.19 -5.66 -9.17
CA TYR A 22 -0.38 -6.06 -10.56
C TYR A 22 0.73 -5.51 -11.46
N LEU A 23 1.01 -4.21 -11.37
CA LEU A 23 2.09 -3.59 -12.13
C LEU A 23 3.44 -4.21 -11.78
N TRP A 24 3.64 -4.62 -10.52
CA TRP A 24 4.89 -5.26 -10.12
C TRP A 24 5.11 -6.62 -10.81
N VAL A 25 4.05 -7.39 -11.04
CA VAL A 25 4.15 -8.69 -11.73
C VAL A 25 4.23 -8.51 -13.26
N PHE A 26 3.42 -7.62 -13.84
CA PHE A 26 3.28 -7.52 -15.30
C PHE A 26 4.18 -6.46 -15.95
N ASP A 27 4.43 -5.33 -15.29
CA ASP A 27 5.12 -4.18 -15.86
C ASP A 27 5.92 -3.40 -14.80
N TRP A 28 6.84 -4.10 -14.14
CA TRP A 28 7.60 -3.56 -13.01
C TRP A 28 8.44 -2.33 -13.38
N ARG A 29 8.84 -2.20 -14.66
CA ARG A 29 9.57 -1.04 -15.18
C ARG A 29 8.77 0.24 -15.04
N ARG A 30 7.44 0.17 -15.19
CA ARG A 30 6.54 1.31 -15.04
C ARG A 30 6.50 1.81 -13.59
N LEU A 31 6.60 0.90 -12.62
CA LEU A 31 6.75 1.23 -11.20
C LEU A 31 8.12 1.84 -10.87
N ALA A 32 9.19 1.39 -11.53
CA ALA A 32 10.54 1.93 -11.36
C ALA A 32 10.73 3.34 -11.98
N THR A 33 9.71 3.90 -12.66
CA THR A 33 9.75 5.30 -13.09
C THR A 33 9.58 6.26 -11.92
N LYS A 34 10.02 7.52 -12.08
CA LYS A 34 9.80 8.58 -11.07
C LYS A 34 8.32 8.70 -10.67
N ALA A 35 7.41 8.59 -11.64
CA ALA A 35 5.98 8.65 -11.40
C ALA A 35 5.46 7.41 -10.65
N GLY A 36 5.91 6.22 -11.04
CA GLY A 36 5.57 4.95 -10.37
C GLY A 36 6.01 4.93 -8.91
N LEU A 37 7.25 5.36 -8.64
CA LEU A 37 7.80 5.49 -7.29
C LEU A 37 7.01 6.51 -6.43
N MET A 38 6.62 7.65 -6.99
CA MET A 38 5.79 8.63 -6.27
C MET A 38 4.42 8.04 -5.89
N ILE A 39 3.76 7.34 -6.81
CA ILE A 39 2.48 6.66 -6.53
C ILE A 39 2.65 5.60 -5.46
N TRP A 40 3.75 4.84 -5.51
CA TRP A 40 4.03 3.80 -4.55
C TRP A 40 4.29 4.35 -3.14
N ILE A 41 5.16 5.34 -3.01
CA ILE A 41 5.49 5.99 -1.74
C ILE A 41 4.24 6.66 -1.14
N SER A 42 3.46 7.37 -1.97
CA SER A 42 2.23 8.02 -1.50
C SER A 42 1.18 7.01 -1.03
N SER A 43 1.05 5.85 -1.71
CA SER A 43 0.18 4.76 -1.27
C SER A 43 0.61 4.20 0.10
N VAL A 44 1.92 4.00 0.32
CA VAL A 44 2.44 3.55 1.62
C VAL A 44 2.18 4.59 2.70
N ALA A 45 2.44 5.88 2.43
CA ALA A 45 2.20 6.96 3.38
C ALA A 45 0.71 7.08 3.75
N LEU A 46 -0.19 6.94 2.76
CA LEU A 46 -1.64 6.92 2.99
C LEU A 46 -2.08 5.71 3.82
N GLY A 47 -1.51 4.53 3.58
CA GLY A 47 -1.78 3.33 4.39
C GLY A 47 -1.39 3.50 5.86
N ILE A 48 -0.21 4.10 6.12
CA ILE A 48 0.24 4.43 7.48
C ILE A 48 -0.68 5.48 8.12
N LEU A 49 -1.04 6.53 7.39
CA LEU A 49 -1.94 7.57 7.88
C LEU A 49 -3.31 6.97 8.26
N LEU A 50 -3.89 6.13 7.40
CA LEU A 50 -5.16 5.45 7.66
C LEU A 50 -5.06 4.54 8.88
N TYR A 51 -3.94 3.82 9.06
CA TYR A 51 -3.70 3.03 10.26
C TYR A 51 -3.77 3.87 11.55
N PHE A 52 -3.12 5.04 11.58
CA PHE A 52 -3.20 5.96 12.72
C PHE A 52 -4.60 6.50 12.95
N ILE A 53 -5.33 6.84 11.88
CA ILE A 53 -6.72 7.31 11.98
C ILE A 53 -7.60 6.20 12.58
N TYR A 54 -7.45 4.95 12.13
CA TYR A 54 -8.14 3.80 12.73
C TYR A 54 -7.77 3.62 14.21
N SER A 55 -6.49 3.78 14.57
CA SER A 55 -6.04 3.64 15.95
C SER A 55 -6.60 4.72 16.88
N LYS A 56 -6.90 5.92 16.38
CA LYS A 56 -7.30 7.07 17.20
C LYS A 56 -8.81 7.31 17.21
N PHE A 57 -9.51 7.02 16.11
CA PHE A 57 -10.91 7.41 15.92
C PHE A 57 -11.88 6.25 15.75
N ALA A 58 -11.41 5.01 15.59
CA ALA A 58 -12.30 3.90 15.38
C ALA A 58 -12.65 3.23 16.72
N GLU A 59 -13.93 3.33 17.12
CA GLU A 59 -14.50 2.57 18.24
C GLU A 59 -14.15 1.08 18.14
N ASP A 60 -13.97 0.41 19.28
CA ASP A 60 -13.62 -1.02 19.45
C ASP A 60 -14.72 -2.00 18.98
N GLY A 61 -15.27 -1.78 17.79
CA GLY A 61 -16.11 -2.72 17.10
C GLY A 61 -15.29 -3.72 16.29
N LYS A 62 -15.76 -4.96 16.19
CA LYS A 62 -15.16 -6.05 15.39
C LYS A 62 -14.80 -5.62 13.95
N PHE A 63 -15.60 -4.75 13.34
CA PHE A 63 -15.38 -4.22 11.99
C PHE A 63 -14.16 -3.27 11.88
N SER A 64 -13.91 -2.45 12.91
CA SER A 64 -12.75 -1.56 13.00
C SER A 64 -11.44 -2.37 13.05
N ILE A 65 -11.43 -3.44 13.85
CA ILE A 65 -10.27 -4.32 14.01
C ILE A 65 -9.91 -5.02 12.69
N ILE A 66 -10.92 -5.49 11.94
CA ILE A 66 -10.72 -6.15 10.64
C ILE A 66 -10.12 -5.16 9.63
N ASN A 67 -10.71 -3.96 9.49
CA ASN A 67 -10.19 -2.95 8.56
C ASN A 67 -8.77 -2.50 8.95
N ARG A 68 -8.49 -2.31 10.24
CA ARG A 68 -7.15 -1.95 10.72
C ARG A 68 -6.13 -3.02 10.37
N ARG A 69 -6.46 -4.30 10.57
CA ARG A 69 -5.60 -5.43 10.19
C ARG A 69 -5.39 -5.49 8.68
N ALA A 70 -6.45 -5.29 7.89
CA ALA A 70 -6.37 -5.30 6.44
C ALA A 70 -5.44 -4.19 5.90
N VAL A 71 -5.60 -2.95 6.39
CA VAL A 71 -4.73 -1.81 6.02
C VAL A 71 -3.30 -2.08 6.45
N PHE A 72 -3.08 -2.62 7.65
CA PHE A 72 -1.73 -2.95 8.12
C PHE A 72 -1.08 -4.04 7.26
N SER A 73 -1.79 -5.14 6.99
CA SER A 73 -1.24 -6.25 6.20
C SER A 73 -1.00 -5.84 4.75
N SER A 74 -1.92 -5.11 4.13
CA SER A 74 -1.78 -4.66 2.75
C SER A 74 -0.62 -3.66 2.60
N THR A 75 -0.48 -2.74 3.54
CA THR A 75 0.63 -1.77 3.55
C THR A 75 1.96 -2.47 3.80
N ALA A 76 2.02 -3.44 4.72
CA ALA A 76 3.23 -4.23 4.97
C ALA A 76 3.66 -5.02 3.72
N ILE A 77 2.72 -5.70 3.04
CA ILE A 77 2.99 -6.40 1.77
C ILE A 77 3.52 -5.42 0.72
N THR A 78 2.89 -4.24 0.62
CA THR A 78 3.29 -3.20 -0.35
C THR A 78 4.71 -2.69 -0.09
N ILE A 79 5.12 -2.55 1.18
CA ILE A 79 6.49 -2.20 1.58
C ILE A 79 7.47 -3.33 1.23
N ILE A 80 7.11 -4.58 1.51
CA ILE A 80 7.95 -5.74 1.18
C ILE A 80 8.18 -5.81 -0.33
N LEU A 81 7.15 -5.61 -1.15
CA LEU A 81 7.32 -5.50 -2.61
C LEU A 81 8.29 -4.38 -3.00
N ALA A 82 8.28 -3.25 -2.29
CA ALA A 82 9.17 -2.11 -2.58
C ALA A 82 10.63 -2.48 -2.34
N VAL A 83 10.90 -3.18 -1.24
CA VAL A 83 12.24 -3.72 -0.95
C VAL A 83 12.69 -4.70 -2.03
N PHE A 84 11.82 -5.62 -2.46
CA PHE A 84 12.14 -6.56 -3.53
C PHE A 84 12.36 -5.86 -4.88
N ALA A 85 11.53 -4.89 -5.25
CA ALA A 85 11.71 -4.12 -6.49
C ALA A 85 13.06 -3.41 -6.51
N PHE A 86 13.42 -2.74 -5.41
CA PHE A 86 14.70 -2.05 -5.29
C PHE A 86 15.88 -3.03 -5.37
N MET A 87 15.78 -4.19 -4.72
CA MET A 87 16.80 -5.23 -4.79
C MET A 87 16.99 -5.75 -6.22
N ILE A 88 15.89 -6.03 -6.94
CA ILE A 88 15.93 -6.47 -8.34
C ILE A 88 16.56 -5.38 -9.22
N GLU A 89 16.18 -4.12 -9.04
CA GLU A 89 16.73 -3.01 -9.82
C GLU A 89 18.24 -2.87 -9.60
N MET A 90 18.71 -2.96 -8.36
CA MET A 90 20.14 -2.96 -8.03
C MET A 90 20.88 -4.13 -8.69
N ILE A 91 20.32 -5.34 -8.63
CA ILE A 91 20.91 -6.52 -9.29
C ILE A 91 20.94 -6.33 -10.80
N THR A 92 19.86 -5.82 -11.40
CA THR A 92 19.75 -5.64 -12.85
C THR A 92 20.69 -4.55 -13.37
N GLN A 93 20.87 -3.46 -12.61
CA GLN A 93 21.85 -2.41 -12.94
C GLN A 93 23.30 -2.92 -12.86
N SER A 94 23.56 -3.95 -12.04
CA SER A 94 24.89 -4.56 -11.91
C SER A 94 25.22 -5.59 -12.98
N MET A 95 24.24 -5.99 -13.80
CA MET A 95 24.48 -6.84 -14.97
C MET A 95 24.99 -5.96 -16.13
N PRO A 96 26.14 -6.31 -16.75
CA PRO A 96 26.69 -5.59 -17.88
C PRO A 96 25.88 -5.76 -19.18
#